data_AF-A0AAW2KQM4-F1
#
_entry.id   AF-A0AAW2KQM4-F1
#
_cell.length_a   1.000
_cell.length_b   1.000
_cell.length_c   1.000
_cell.angle_alpha   90.00
_cell.angle_beta   90.00
_cell.angle_gamma   90.00
#
_symmetry.space_group_name_H-M   'P 1'
#
loop_
_entity.id
_entity.type
_entity.pdbx_description
1 polymer ?
#
loop_
_entity_poly.entity_id
_entity_poly.type
_entity_poly.pdbx_seq_one_letter_code
_entity_poly.pdbx_strand_id
1 'polypeptide(L)'
;MELLCGIHADIKILITALEFPLCDWDDKWIDVYLDNSVKLLDICIAFSSEISRLKQGHLFLQCLLHNLGGASPKQFVRARSSLDGWRQHIGSKNLRLDNCFSVMDGLAQTLDLPKIKNSAKGKVLMRAMYGVKVVTLFVCSIFGAAFSGSAKKLMDLPFPETCLWSEAFADLQTFVNTEIRNTYSNGVVTVLKELEAVDTGIKNLYTLVQDGLDPVEAGVLQKSTSHLETSAGKLSEGLDLLAKEVDSFFQVVLTGRDALLCNLRVGGNISDQVRTDLNVEGQAVR
;
A
#
# COMPACT_ATOMS: atom_id res chain seq x y z
N MET A 1 -3.04 4.47 5.39
CA MET A 1 -1.57 4.41 5.43
C MET A 1 -1.06 5.05 6.71
N GLU A 2 -1.54 6.24 7.08
CA GLU A 2 -1.38 6.83 8.42
C GLU A 2 -1.50 5.85 9.61
N LEU A 3 -2.56 5.02 9.65
CA LEU A 3 -2.71 3.96 10.67
C LEU A 3 -1.49 3.02 10.74
N LEU A 4 -0.96 2.61 9.59
CA LEU A 4 0.21 1.75 9.51
C LEU A 4 1.48 2.49 9.95
N CYS A 5 1.63 3.77 9.58
CA CYS A 5 2.72 4.60 10.07
C CYS A 5 2.72 4.68 11.60
N GLY A 6 1.56 4.95 12.21
CA GLY A 6 1.40 5.03 13.66
C GLY A 6 1.75 3.71 14.34
N ILE A 7 1.14 2.60 13.89
CA ILE A 7 1.37 1.27 14.49
C ILE A 7 2.84 0.82 14.36
N HIS A 8 3.49 1.05 13.22
CA HIS A 8 4.91 0.70 13.05
C HIS A 8 5.85 1.61 13.85
N ALA A 9 5.50 2.89 14.02
CA ALA A 9 6.22 3.79 14.91
C ALA A 9 6.08 3.37 16.39
N ASP A 10 4.90 2.94 16.82
CA ASP A 10 4.67 2.44 18.17
C ASP A 10 5.48 1.17 18.46
N ILE A 11 5.63 0.28 17.47
CA ILE A 11 6.54 -0.87 17.60
C ILE A 11 7.98 -0.45 17.82
N LYS A 12 8.44 0.58 17.09
CA LYS A 12 9.80 1.11 17.30
C LYS A 12 9.96 1.63 18.72
N ILE A 13 8.98 2.37 19.25
CA ILE A 13 8.97 2.84 20.64
C ILE A 13 8.97 1.66 21.62
N LEU A 14 8.15 0.64 21.38
CA LEU A 14 8.07 -0.57 22.21
C LEU A 14 9.42 -1.31 22.26
N ILE A 15 10.09 -1.48 21.11
CA ILE A 15 11.41 -2.12 21.04
C ILE A 15 12.41 -1.35 21.91
N THR A 16 12.41 -0.01 21.85
CA THR A 16 13.28 0.82 22.69
C THR A 16 12.92 0.71 24.18
N ALA A 17 11.63 0.81 24.53
CA ALA A 17 11.16 0.80 25.91
C ALA A 17 11.35 -0.55 26.63
N LEU A 18 11.33 -1.65 25.88
CA LEU A 18 11.57 -2.97 26.47
C LEU A 18 13.03 -3.17 26.90
N GLU A 19 13.96 -2.29 26.46
CA GLU A 19 15.41 -2.39 26.71
C GLU A 19 15.92 -3.81 26.44
N PHE A 20 15.33 -4.47 25.44
CA PHE A 20 15.57 -5.89 25.21
C PHE A 20 16.95 -6.03 24.57
N PRO A 21 17.95 -6.67 25.23
CA PRO A 21 19.27 -6.83 24.64
C PRO A 21 19.11 -7.58 23.32
N LEU A 22 19.66 -7.05 22.23
CA LEU A 22 19.58 -7.75 20.93
C LEU A 22 20.20 -9.15 20.98
N CYS A 23 21.12 -9.38 21.92
CA CYS A 23 21.72 -10.68 22.23
C CYS A 23 20.72 -11.72 22.77
N ASP A 24 19.56 -11.29 23.29
CA ASP A 24 18.49 -12.19 23.73
C ASP A 24 17.48 -12.51 22.60
N TRP A 25 17.62 -11.87 21.42
CA TRP A 25 16.83 -12.22 20.25
C TRP A 25 17.42 -13.50 19.64
N ASP A 26 16.57 -14.48 19.35
CA ASP A 26 16.97 -15.59 18.48
C ASP A 26 17.35 -15.00 17.12
N ASP A 27 18.49 -15.39 16.54
CA ASP A 27 18.94 -14.94 15.21
C ASP A 27 17.83 -15.12 14.17
N LYS A 28 17.01 -16.16 14.33
CA LYS A 28 15.85 -16.45 13.50
C LYS A 28 14.80 -15.31 13.50
N TRP A 29 14.63 -14.55 14.57
CA TRP A 29 13.66 -13.44 14.63
C TRP A 29 14.14 -12.19 13.93
N ILE A 30 15.44 -11.92 14.03
CA ILE A 30 16.08 -10.84 13.29
C ILE A 30 15.88 -11.10 11.80
N ASP A 31 16.17 -12.32 11.34
CA ASP A 31 15.96 -12.72 9.95
C ASP A 31 14.50 -12.55 9.50
N VAL A 32 13.54 -13.03 10.31
CA VAL A 32 12.10 -12.89 10.00
C VAL A 32 11.66 -11.42 9.95
N TYR A 33 12.11 -10.58 10.88
CA TYR A 33 11.79 -9.16 10.86
C TYR A 33 12.37 -8.48 9.61
N LEU A 34 13.64 -8.75 9.32
CA LEU A 34 14.35 -8.18 8.18
C LEU A 34 13.71 -8.64 6.86
N ASP A 35 13.36 -9.91 6.71
CA ASP A 35 12.64 -10.45 5.55
C ASP A 35 11.25 -9.82 5.39
N ASN A 36 10.46 -9.75 6.46
CA ASN A 36 9.15 -9.10 6.43
C ASN A 36 9.27 -7.62 6.05
N SER A 37 10.27 -6.90 6.58
CA SER A 37 10.47 -5.48 6.27
C SER A 37 10.76 -5.25 4.79
N VAL A 38 11.56 -6.12 4.14
CA VAL A 38 11.83 -6.03 2.70
C VAL A 38 10.56 -6.25 1.90
N LYS A 39 9.78 -7.28 2.25
CA LYS A 39 8.49 -7.55 1.59
C LYS A 39 7.50 -6.39 1.74
N LEU A 40 7.48 -5.69 2.88
CA LEU A 40 6.67 -4.48 3.06
C LEU A 40 7.16 -3.32 2.17
N LEU A 41 8.48 -3.14 2.04
CA LEU A 41 9.03 -2.15 1.11
C LEU A 41 8.68 -2.46 -0.35
N ASP A 42 8.68 -3.73 -0.75
CA ASP A 42 8.25 -4.17 -2.08
C ASP A 42 6.77 -3.85 -2.33
N ILE A 43 5.91 -4.04 -1.33
CA ILE A 43 4.49 -3.66 -1.39
C ILE A 43 4.34 -2.14 -1.58
N CYS A 44 5.08 -1.33 -0.81
CA CYS A 44 5.09 0.12 -0.97
C CYS A 44 5.54 0.54 -2.37
N ILE A 45 6.59 -0.09 -2.91
CA ILE A 45 7.06 0.18 -4.28
C ILE A 45 5.99 -0.16 -5.32
N ALA A 46 5.26 -1.28 -5.14
CA ALA A 46 4.17 -1.65 -6.02
C ALA A 46 3.02 -0.64 -5.99
N PHE A 47 2.63 -0.17 -4.80
CA PHE A 47 1.61 0.88 -4.65
C PHE A 47 2.06 2.21 -5.24
N SER A 48 3.29 2.65 -4.98
CA SER A 48 3.84 3.87 -5.59
C SER A 48 3.88 3.78 -7.11
N SER A 49 4.24 2.62 -7.66
CA SER A 49 4.21 2.37 -9.11
C SER A 49 2.80 2.48 -9.67
N GLU A 50 1.80 1.97 -8.95
CA GLU A 50 0.40 2.01 -9.39
C GLU A 50 -0.19 3.41 -9.30
N ILE A 51 0.08 4.14 -8.21
CA ILE A 51 -0.28 5.55 -8.07
C ILE A 51 0.34 6.37 -9.21
N SER A 52 1.61 6.13 -9.52
CA SER A 52 2.30 6.79 -10.64
C SER A 52 1.67 6.48 -11.98
N ARG A 53 1.25 5.22 -12.21
CA ARG A 53 0.49 4.83 -13.40
C ARG A 53 -0.83 5.58 -13.50
N LEU A 54 -1.62 5.64 -12.42
CA LEU A 54 -2.88 6.38 -12.40
C LEU A 54 -2.66 7.87 -12.65
N LYS A 55 -1.61 8.47 -12.06
CA LYS A 55 -1.23 9.88 -12.31
C LYS A 55 -0.83 10.12 -13.76
N GLN A 56 -0.11 9.20 -14.40
CA GLN A 56 0.20 9.32 -15.83
C GLN A 56 -1.07 9.35 -16.70
N GLY A 57 -2.15 8.68 -16.24
CA GLY A 57 -3.48 8.76 -16.84
C GLY A 57 -4.00 10.21 -16.93
N HIS A 58 -3.66 11.07 -15.96
CA HIS A 58 -4.07 12.47 -15.94
C HIS A 58 -3.57 13.26 -17.15
N LEU A 59 -2.42 12.90 -17.73
CA LEU A 59 -1.90 13.56 -18.94
C LEU A 59 -2.83 13.37 -20.14
N PHE A 60 -3.43 12.19 -20.30
CA PHE A 60 -4.44 11.96 -21.34
C PHE A 60 -5.68 12.81 -21.12
N LEU A 61 -6.09 13.03 -19.86
CA LEU A 61 -7.21 13.88 -19.50
C LEU A 61 -6.91 15.35 -19.80
N GLN A 62 -5.72 15.84 -19.48
CA GLN A 62 -5.31 17.21 -19.84
C GLN A 62 -5.28 17.43 -21.34
N CYS A 63 -4.73 16.47 -22.12
CA CYS A 63 -4.75 16.51 -23.57
C CYS A 63 -6.18 16.51 -24.13
N LEU A 64 -7.06 15.69 -23.57
CA LEU A 64 -8.47 15.65 -23.93
C LEU A 64 -9.15 17.01 -23.70
N LEU A 65 -9.05 17.57 -22.49
CA LEU A 65 -9.66 18.84 -22.12
C LEU A 65 -9.14 20.00 -22.99
N HIS A 66 -7.83 20.05 -23.23
CA HIS A 66 -7.22 21.04 -24.12
C HIS A 66 -7.75 20.94 -25.55
N ASN A 67 -7.90 19.73 -26.08
CA ASN A 67 -8.41 19.54 -27.44
C ASN A 67 -9.90 19.85 -27.53
N LEU A 68 -10.72 19.57 -26.51
CA LEU A 68 -12.14 19.92 -26.49
C LEU A 68 -12.39 21.45 -26.38
N GLY A 69 -11.40 22.21 -25.90
CA GLY A 69 -11.48 23.67 -25.82
C GLY A 69 -11.46 24.40 -27.17
N GLY A 70 -11.10 23.72 -28.27
CA GLY A 70 -11.14 24.31 -29.60
C GLY A 70 -12.20 23.67 -30.50
N ALA A 71 -13.08 24.51 -31.05
CA ALA A 71 -14.23 24.10 -31.83
C ALA A 71 -13.89 23.68 -33.29
N SER A 72 -12.82 22.90 -33.50
CA SER A 72 -12.44 22.42 -34.85
C SER A 72 -12.56 20.90 -35.01
N PRO A 73 -12.94 20.39 -36.20
CA PRO A 73 -13.02 18.94 -36.46
C PRO A 73 -11.72 18.17 -36.18
N LYS A 74 -10.56 18.78 -36.44
CA LYS A 74 -9.24 18.18 -36.15
C LYS A 74 -9.00 17.98 -34.65
N GLN A 75 -9.59 18.84 -33.82
CA GLN A 75 -9.47 18.77 -32.37
C GLN A 75 -10.33 17.65 -31.79
N PHE A 76 -11.53 17.39 -32.34
CA PHE A 76 -12.35 16.24 -31.94
C PHE A 76 -11.66 14.90 -32.22
N VAL A 77 -10.96 14.78 -33.35
CA VAL A 77 -10.15 13.58 -33.66
C VAL A 77 -9.04 13.37 -32.63
N ARG A 78 -8.35 14.45 -32.21
CA ARG A 78 -7.31 14.39 -31.16
C ARG A 78 -7.88 14.11 -29.77
N ALA A 79 -9.04 14.67 -29.44
CA ALA A 79 -9.79 14.38 -28.22
C ALA A 79 -10.14 12.89 -28.14
N ARG A 80 -10.66 12.31 -29.24
CA ARG A 80 -10.95 10.88 -29.33
C ARG A 80 -9.71 10.02 -29.14
N SER A 81 -8.60 10.36 -29.79
CA SER A 81 -7.33 9.65 -29.58
C SER A 81 -6.87 9.71 -28.12
N SER A 82 -7.09 10.83 -27.43
CA SER A 82 -6.77 10.98 -26.00
C SER A 82 -7.69 10.14 -25.10
N LEU A 83 -8.99 10.04 -25.43
CA LEU A 83 -9.96 9.15 -24.77
C LEU A 83 -9.56 7.68 -24.91
N ASP A 84 -9.25 7.25 -26.14
CA ASP A 84 -8.82 5.88 -26.42
C ASP A 84 -7.49 5.57 -25.70
N GLY A 85 -6.55 6.52 -25.70
CA GLY A 85 -5.28 6.43 -24.98
C GLY A 85 -5.46 6.30 -23.46
N TRP A 86 -6.35 7.09 -22.85
CA TRP A 86 -6.67 6.97 -21.43
C TRP A 86 -7.26 5.59 -21.11
N ARG A 87 -8.21 5.11 -21.91
CA ARG A 87 -8.87 3.81 -21.69
C ARG A 87 -7.88 2.65 -21.80
N GLN A 88 -6.98 2.70 -22.79
CA GLN A 88 -5.90 1.72 -22.93
C GLN A 88 -4.93 1.78 -21.75
N HIS A 89 -4.55 2.98 -21.32
CA HIS A 89 -3.62 3.19 -20.22
C HIS A 89 -4.17 2.68 -18.89
N ILE A 90 -5.40 3.06 -18.53
CA ILE A 90 -6.05 2.62 -17.30
C ILE A 90 -6.35 1.12 -17.31
N GLY A 91 -6.75 0.58 -18.47
CA GLY A 91 -6.99 -0.86 -18.66
C GLY A 91 -5.72 -1.72 -18.70
N SER A 92 -4.54 -1.11 -18.85
CA SER A 92 -3.27 -1.85 -18.80
C SER A 92 -2.97 -2.35 -17.38
N LYS A 93 -2.46 -3.58 -17.28
CA LYS A 93 -2.08 -4.17 -15.99
C LYS A 93 -0.74 -3.62 -15.52
N ASN A 94 -0.62 -3.44 -14.21
CA ASN A 94 0.65 -3.16 -13.56
C ASN A 94 1.27 -4.44 -13.01
N LEU A 95 2.33 -4.91 -13.66
CA LEU A 95 3.04 -6.14 -13.28
C LEU A 95 3.61 -6.09 -11.85
N ARG A 96 3.99 -4.91 -11.35
CA ARG A 96 4.48 -4.78 -9.96
C ARG A 96 3.35 -4.97 -8.96
N LEU A 97 2.16 -4.48 -9.27
CA LEU A 97 0.97 -4.72 -8.45
C LEU A 97 0.56 -6.19 -8.50
N ASP A 98 0.65 -6.85 -9.66
CA ASP A 98 0.38 -8.29 -9.76
C ASP A 98 1.33 -9.11 -8.89
N ASN A 99 2.63 -8.79 -8.90
CA ASN A 99 3.64 -9.43 -8.04
C ASN A 99 3.45 -9.10 -6.56
N CYS A 100 2.90 -7.93 -6.22
CA CYS A 100 2.60 -7.56 -4.84
C CYS A 100 1.67 -8.56 -4.15
N PHE A 101 0.72 -9.15 -4.89
CA PHE A 101 -0.19 -10.15 -4.33
C PHE A 101 0.54 -11.42 -3.87
N SER A 102 1.51 -11.91 -4.63
CA SER A 102 2.29 -13.09 -4.21
C SER A 102 3.19 -12.78 -3.01
N VAL A 103 3.70 -11.55 -2.90
CA VAL A 103 4.44 -11.08 -1.72
C VAL A 103 3.52 -11.06 -0.49
N MET A 104 2.31 -10.52 -0.61
CA MET A 104 1.33 -10.52 0.49
C MET A 104 0.91 -11.95 0.87
N ASP A 105 0.68 -12.84 -0.10
CA ASP A 105 0.34 -14.24 0.16
C ASP A 105 1.47 -14.94 0.94
N GLY A 106 2.73 -14.72 0.56
CA GLY A 106 3.89 -15.26 1.28
C GLY A 106 4.04 -14.70 2.70
N LEU A 107 3.71 -13.42 2.91
CA LEU A 107 3.63 -12.83 4.25
C LEU A 107 2.50 -13.46 5.07
N ALA A 108 1.35 -13.70 4.46
CA ALA A 108 0.20 -14.31 5.12
C ALA A 108 0.46 -15.78 5.51
N GLN A 109 1.14 -16.55 4.66
CA GLN A 109 1.55 -17.93 4.96
C GLN A 109 2.52 -18.04 6.14
N THR A 110 3.20 -16.93 6.49
CA THR A 110 4.12 -16.85 7.63
C THR A 110 3.49 -16.09 8.80
N LEU A 111 2.17 -15.94 8.84
CA LEU A 111 1.40 -15.44 10.00
C LEU A 111 1.32 -16.50 11.10
N ASP A 112 2.47 -16.97 11.57
CA ASP A 112 2.52 -17.82 12.75
C ASP A 112 2.69 -16.94 13.99
N LEU A 113 1.93 -17.22 15.06
CA LEU A 113 2.25 -16.63 16.35
C LEU A 113 3.61 -17.18 16.79
N PRO A 114 4.62 -16.33 16.96
CA PRO A 114 5.95 -16.73 17.37
C PRO A 114 5.95 -17.59 18.63
N LYS A 115 6.40 -18.84 18.53
CA LYS A 115 6.71 -19.67 19.70
C LYS A 115 8.08 -19.23 20.25
N ILE A 116 8.13 -18.24 21.15
CA ILE A 116 9.40 -17.79 21.76
C ILE A 116 9.52 -18.18 23.25
N LYS A 117 10.79 -18.52 23.58
CA LYS A 117 11.45 -18.77 24.88
C LYS A 117 11.05 -17.83 26.04
N ASN A 118 11.34 -18.32 27.24
CA ASN A 118 10.82 -18.03 28.58
C ASN A 118 10.81 -16.58 29.13
N SER A 119 11.01 -15.51 28.34
CA SER A 119 11.00 -14.12 28.85
C SER A 119 9.63 -13.45 28.68
N ALA A 120 9.15 -12.78 29.74
CA ALA A 120 7.90 -12.01 29.71
C ALA A 120 7.95 -10.84 28.70
N LYS A 121 9.09 -10.13 28.61
CA LYS A 121 9.28 -9.01 27.67
C LYS A 121 9.22 -9.47 26.21
N GLY A 122 9.86 -10.59 25.88
CA GLY A 122 9.85 -11.15 24.52
C GLY A 122 8.44 -11.56 24.08
N LYS A 123 7.65 -12.15 24.98
CA LYS A 123 6.24 -12.50 24.70
C LYS A 123 5.39 -11.27 24.36
N VAL A 124 5.61 -10.14 25.03
CA VAL A 124 4.90 -8.88 24.75
C VAL A 124 5.25 -8.38 23.35
N LEU A 125 6.54 -8.31 23.03
CA LEU A 125 7.00 -7.85 21.72
C LEU A 125 6.45 -8.70 20.58
N MET A 126 6.45 -10.04 20.72
CA MET A 126 5.95 -10.91 19.66
C MET A 126 4.46 -10.78 19.42
N ARG A 127 3.67 -10.62 20.49
CA ARG A 127 2.23 -10.37 20.35
C ARG A 127 1.96 -9.05 19.64
N ALA A 128 2.74 -8.02 19.95
CA ALA A 128 2.65 -6.72 19.28
C ALA A 128 3.02 -6.85 17.79
N MET A 129 4.17 -7.43 17.48
CA MET A 129 4.63 -7.67 16.11
C MET A 129 3.65 -8.51 15.28
N TYR A 130 3.05 -9.53 15.88
CA TYR A 130 2.01 -10.33 15.25
C TYR A 130 0.79 -9.47 14.88
N GLY A 131 0.27 -8.68 15.82
CA GLY A 131 -0.85 -7.77 15.57
C GLY A 131 -0.53 -6.76 14.46
N VAL A 132 0.67 -6.17 14.47
CA VAL A 132 1.12 -5.26 13.42
C VAL A 132 1.15 -5.93 12.06
N LYS A 133 1.65 -7.15 11.97
CA LYS A 133 1.69 -7.92 10.72
C LYS A 133 0.28 -8.18 10.18
N VAL A 134 -0.66 -8.57 11.04
CA VAL A 134 -2.07 -8.80 10.69
C VAL A 134 -2.73 -7.51 10.15
N VAL A 135 -2.63 -6.41 10.90
CA VAL A 135 -3.23 -5.13 10.49
C VAL A 135 -2.60 -4.61 9.20
N THR A 136 -1.28 -4.74 9.06
CA THR A 136 -0.56 -4.34 7.84
C THR A 136 -1.06 -5.10 6.63
N LEU A 137 -1.14 -6.44 6.70
CA LEU A 137 -1.63 -7.25 5.59
C LEU A 137 -3.09 -6.95 5.24
N PHE A 138 -3.93 -6.76 6.25
CA PHE A 138 -5.33 -6.40 6.04
C PHE A 138 -5.46 -5.08 5.27
N VAL A 139 -4.79 -4.02 5.75
CA VAL A 139 -4.81 -2.71 5.08
C VAL A 139 -4.20 -2.79 3.68
N CYS A 140 -3.05 -3.44 3.51
CA CYS A 140 -2.43 -3.63 2.19
C CYS A 140 -3.35 -4.39 1.23
N SER A 141 -4.10 -5.40 1.70
CA SER A 141 -5.05 -6.12 0.86
C SER A 141 -6.21 -5.25 0.37
N ILE A 142 -6.67 -4.29 1.20
CA ILE A 142 -7.69 -3.30 0.81
C ILE A 142 -7.15 -2.41 -0.31
N PHE A 143 -5.93 -1.87 -0.18
CA PHE A 143 -5.30 -1.09 -1.24
C PHE A 143 -5.09 -1.92 -2.51
N GLY A 144 -4.63 -3.17 -2.36
CA GLY A 144 -4.47 -4.11 -3.46
C GLY A 144 -5.78 -4.39 -4.20
N ALA A 145 -6.88 -4.60 -3.47
CA ALA A 145 -8.22 -4.75 -4.06
C ALA A 145 -8.66 -3.49 -4.79
N ALA A 146 -8.50 -2.33 -4.16
CA ALA A 146 -8.86 -1.03 -4.74
C ALA A 146 -8.14 -0.75 -6.06
N PHE A 147 -6.83 -0.94 -6.08
CA PHE A 147 -6.00 -0.73 -7.27
C PHE A 147 -6.20 -1.75 -8.37
N SER A 148 -6.45 -3.02 -8.01
CA SER A 148 -6.72 -4.06 -9.01
C SER A 148 -8.14 -4.06 -9.55
N GLY A 149 -9.05 -3.29 -8.93
CA GLY A 149 -10.47 -3.35 -9.24
C GLY A 149 -11.08 -4.72 -8.94
N SER A 150 -10.55 -5.45 -7.96
CA SER A 150 -10.98 -6.82 -7.68
C SER A 150 -11.01 -7.17 -6.20
N ALA A 151 -12.20 -7.47 -5.69
CA ALA A 151 -12.40 -8.04 -4.36
C ALA A 151 -11.70 -9.39 -4.12
N LYS A 152 -11.27 -10.09 -5.18
CA LYS A 152 -10.50 -11.35 -5.05
C LYS A 152 -9.15 -11.15 -4.37
N LYS A 153 -8.68 -9.91 -4.27
CA LYS A 153 -7.40 -9.55 -3.67
C LYS A 153 -7.51 -9.17 -2.19
N LEU A 154 -8.72 -9.11 -1.65
CA LEU A 154 -8.94 -8.98 -0.22
C LEU A 154 -8.51 -10.25 0.49
N MET A 155 -7.87 -10.08 1.64
CA MET A 155 -7.45 -11.19 2.48
C MET A 155 -8.43 -11.39 3.62
N ASP A 156 -8.87 -12.63 3.80
CA ASP A 156 -9.52 -13.07 5.04
C ASP A 156 -8.44 -13.73 5.90
N LEU A 157 -7.77 -12.92 6.72
CA LEU A 157 -6.62 -13.39 7.48
C LEU A 157 -7.09 -14.28 8.63
N PRO A 158 -6.53 -15.50 8.78
CA PRO A 158 -6.74 -16.30 9.98
C PRO A 158 -5.90 -15.74 11.13
N PHE A 159 -6.50 -15.59 12.30
CA PHE A 159 -5.78 -15.20 13.52
C PHE A 159 -6.23 -16.03 14.73
N PRO A 160 -5.34 -16.28 15.71
CA PRO A 160 -5.70 -17.02 16.91
C PRO A 160 -6.78 -16.30 17.73
N GLU A 161 -7.80 -17.02 18.16
CA GLU A 161 -8.82 -16.52 19.12
C GLU A 161 -8.21 -16.13 20.48
N THR A 162 -6.95 -16.46 20.72
CA THR A 162 -6.24 -16.20 21.98
C THR A 162 -5.83 -14.74 22.19
N CYS A 163 -5.95 -13.87 21.18
CA CYS A 163 -5.64 -12.44 21.33
C CYS A 163 -6.88 -11.66 21.80
N LEU A 164 -6.69 -10.71 22.71
CA LEU A 164 -7.79 -9.90 23.27
C LEU A 164 -8.49 -9.01 22.21
N TRP A 165 -7.82 -8.72 21.11
CA TRP A 165 -8.34 -7.92 20.00
C TRP A 165 -8.99 -8.76 18.90
N SER A 166 -8.96 -10.09 19.00
CA SER A 166 -9.37 -11.00 17.92
C SER A 166 -10.81 -10.79 17.49
N GLU A 167 -11.76 -10.70 18.43
CA GLU A 167 -13.18 -10.50 18.12
C GLU A 167 -13.43 -9.15 17.43
N ALA A 168 -12.95 -8.06 18.02
CA ALA A 168 -13.09 -6.73 17.44
C ALA A 168 -12.45 -6.61 16.04
N PHE A 169 -11.31 -7.28 15.82
CA PHE A 169 -10.68 -7.33 14.51
C PHE A 169 -11.45 -8.22 13.53
N ALA A 170 -12.03 -9.34 13.98
CA ALA A 170 -12.90 -10.19 13.17
C ALA A 170 -14.09 -9.41 12.62
N ASP A 171 -14.75 -8.65 13.48
CA ASP A 171 -15.89 -7.81 13.13
C ASP A 171 -15.48 -6.74 12.12
N LEU A 172 -14.36 -6.05 12.35
CA LEU A 172 -13.84 -5.04 11.43
C LEU A 172 -13.49 -5.64 10.07
N GLN A 173 -12.75 -6.74 10.02
CA GLN A 173 -12.36 -7.42 8.78
C GLN A 173 -13.60 -7.85 8.01
N THR A 174 -14.58 -8.44 8.70
CA THR A 174 -15.83 -8.92 8.10
C THR A 174 -16.64 -7.77 7.53
N PHE A 175 -16.82 -6.69 8.29
CA PHE A 175 -17.55 -5.51 7.85
C PHE A 175 -16.90 -4.90 6.61
N VAL A 176 -15.61 -4.56 6.67
CA VAL A 176 -14.91 -3.89 5.58
C VAL A 176 -14.83 -4.77 4.34
N ASN A 177 -14.47 -6.05 4.48
CA ASN A 177 -14.36 -6.94 3.33
C ASN A 177 -15.73 -7.16 2.68
N THR A 178 -16.81 -7.23 3.47
CA THR A 178 -18.19 -7.35 2.96
C THR A 178 -18.59 -6.12 2.15
N GLU A 179 -18.36 -4.91 2.67
CA GLU A 179 -18.70 -3.68 1.97
C GLU A 179 -17.94 -3.53 0.63
N ILE A 180 -16.64 -3.86 0.62
CA ILE A 180 -15.84 -3.84 -0.60
C ILE A 180 -16.34 -4.90 -1.60
N ARG A 181 -16.62 -6.12 -1.14
CA ARG A 181 -17.17 -7.19 -1.99
C ARG A 181 -18.51 -6.80 -2.60
N ASN A 182 -19.42 -6.26 -1.80
CA ASN A 182 -20.73 -5.79 -2.25
C ASN A 182 -20.59 -4.71 -3.33
N THR A 183 -19.64 -3.77 -3.15
CA THR A 183 -19.36 -2.72 -4.13
C THR A 183 -18.99 -3.32 -5.50
N TYR A 184 -18.06 -4.27 -5.53
CA TYR A 184 -17.66 -4.93 -6.79
C TYR A 184 -18.76 -5.84 -7.38
N SER A 185 -19.56 -6.50 -6.54
CA SER A 185 -20.70 -7.32 -6.99
C SER A 185 -21.79 -6.49 -7.67
N ASN A 186 -21.93 -5.21 -7.31
CA ASN A 186 -22.88 -4.30 -7.93
C ASN A 186 -22.40 -3.75 -9.29
N GLY A 187 -21.29 -4.25 -9.84
CA GLY A 187 -20.76 -3.85 -11.14
C GLY A 187 -19.97 -2.54 -11.13
N VAL A 188 -19.68 -2.00 -9.94
CA VAL A 188 -18.81 -0.82 -9.79
C VAL A 188 -17.39 -1.19 -10.22
N VAL A 189 -16.81 -0.37 -11.09
CA VAL A 189 -15.50 -0.62 -11.71
C VAL A 189 -14.35 -0.47 -10.71
N THR A 190 -14.52 0.41 -9.72
CA THR A 190 -13.49 0.70 -8.72
C THR A 190 -14.12 1.28 -7.45
N VAL A 191 -13.53 0.98 -6.28
CA VAL A 191 -13.91 1.62 -5.02
C VAL A 191 -13.39 3.06 -4.89
N LEU A 192 -12.50 3.48 -5.80
CA LEU A 192 -11.99 4.85 -5.87
C LEU A 192 -13.03 5.75 -6.55
N LYS A 193 -13.87 6.42 -5.75
CA LYS A 193 -15.00 7.24 -6.22
C LYS A 193 -14.58 8.29 -7.24
N GLU A 194 -13.42 8.90 -7.06
CA GLU A 194 -12.88 9.90 -7.98
C GLU A 194 -12.54 9.28 -9.34
N LEU A 195 -12.00 8.06 -9.36
CA LEU A 195 -11.68 7.34 -10.60
C LEU A 195 -12.96 6.87 -11.31
N GLU A 196 -13.97 6.43 -10.56
CA GLU A 196 -15.30 6.10 -11.10
C GLU A 196 -15.98 7.34 -11.74
N ALA A 197 -15.89 8.50 -11.07
CA ALA A 197 -16.42 9.76 -11.61
C ALA A 197 -15.71 10.18 -12.91
N VAL A 198 -14.39 9.99 -12.99
CA VAL A 198 -13.61 10.22 -14.21
C VAL A 198 -14.03 9.25 -15.32
N ASP A 199 -14.13 7.95 -15.04
CA ASP A 199 -14.57 6.94 -16.02
C ASP A 199 -15.98 7.24 -16.57
N THR A 200 -16.90 7.65 -15.69
CA THR A 200 -18.25 8.08 -16.07
C THR A 200 -18.21 9.33 -16.96
N GLY A 201 -17.41 10.33 -16.60
CA GLY A 201 -17.22 11.54 -17.41
C GLY A 201 -16.67 11.25 -18.80
N ILE A 202 -15.72 10.31 -18.89
CA ILE A 202 -15.12 9.86 -20.14
C ILE A 202 -16.13 9.12 -21.02
N LYS A 203 -16.93 8.21 -20.44
CA LYS A 203 -18.00 7.51 -21.16
C LYS A 203 -19.00 8.48 -21.77
N ASN A 204 -19.42 9.49 -21.01
CA ASN A 204 -20.33 10.53 -21.50
C ASN A 204 -19.71 11.36 -22.62
N LEU A 205 -18.43 11.74 -22.50
CA LEU A 205 -17.75 12.48 -23.58
C LEU A 205 -17.53 11.61 -24.82
N TYR A 206 -17.32 10.30 -24.65
CA TYR A 206 -17.16 9.38 -25.77
C TYR A 206 -18.42 9.30 -26.63
N THR A 207 -19.61 9.26 -26.01
CA THR A 207 -20.89 9.26 -26.74
C THR A 207 -21.11 10.58 -27.48
N LEU A 208 -20.88 11.71 -26.81
CA LEU A 208 -20.99 13.06 -27.40
C LEU A 208 -20.06 13.26 -28.61
N VAL A 209 -18.84 12.70 -28.58
CA VAL A 209 -17.89 12.81 -29.70
C VAL A 209 -18.21 11.84 -30.84
N GLN A 210 -19.00 10.78 -30.61
CA GLN A 210 -19.41 9.83 -31.65
C GLN A 210 -20.62 10.29 -32.46
N ASP A 211 -21.61 10.91 -31.81
CA ASP A 211 -22.91 11.20 -32.44
C ASP A 211 -22.94 12.48 -33.29
N GLY A 212 -21.89 13.31 -33.19
CA GLY A 212 -21.72 14.53 -33.99
C GLY A 212 -22.51 15.72 -33.43
N LEU A 213 -21.82 16.85 -33.25
CA LEU A 213 -22.36 18.03 -32.56
C LEU A 213 -23.49 18.72 -33.32
N ASP A 214 -24.73 18.41 -32.98
CA ASP A 214 -25.89 19.25 -33.30
C ASP A 214 -25.89 20.50 -32.40
N PRO A 215 -26.52 21.63 -32.81
CA PRO A 215 -26.39 22.92 -32.11
C PRO A 215 -26.91 22.96 -30.66
N VAL A 216 -27.62 21.91 -30.21
CA VAL A 216 -28.08 21.73 -28.82
C VAL A 216 -27.00 21.11 -27.91
N GLU A 217 -25.96 20.49 -28.48
CA GLU A 217 -24.97 19.70 -27.73
C GLU A 217 -23.77 20.50 -27.22
N ALA A 218 -23.54 21.73 -27.69
CA ALA A 218 -22.41 22.57 -27.24
C ALA A 218 -22.47 22.89 -25.73
N GLY A 219 -23.66 23.15 -25.19
CA GLY A 219 -23.87 23.37 -23.75
C GLY A 219 -23.69 22.09 -22.92
N VAL A 220 -24.08 20.94 -23.48
CA VAL A 220 -23.91 19.62 -22.86
C VAL A 220 -22.43 19.24 -22.83
N LEU A 221 -21.71 19.48 -23.93
CA LEU A 221 -20.27 19.24 -24.04
C LEU A 221 -19.50 20.09 -23.01
N GLN A 222 -19.83 21.38 -22.87
CA GLN A 222 -19.19 22.24 -21.88
C GLN A 222 -19.44 21.76 -20.45
N LYS A 223 -20.68 21.34 -20.13
CA LYS A 223 -21.03 20.78 -18.82
C LYS A 223 -20.28 19.48 -18.54
N SER A 224 -20.21 18.57 -19.50
CA SER A 224 -19.48 17.30 -19.37
C SER A 224 -17.96 17.52 -19.23
N THR A 225 -17.42 18.49 -19.96
CA THR A 225 -15.98 18.85 -19.91
C THR A 225 -15.61 19.42 -18.54
N SER A 226 -16.39 20.37 -18.02
CA SER A 226 -16.17 20.96 -16.69
C SER A 226 -16.34 19.94 -15.55
N HIS A 227 -17.30 19.02 -15.68
CA HIS A 227 -17.46 17.92 -14.73
C HIS A 227 -16.26 16.95 -14.75
N LEU A 228 -15.75 16.60 -15.94
CA LEU A 228 -14.56 15.78 -16.08
C LEU A 228 -13.33 16.48 -15.49
N GLU A 229 -13.14 17.76 -15.79
CA GLU A 229 -12.03 18.57 -15.26
C GLU A 229 -12.03 18.56 -13.73
N THR A 230 -13.20 18.80 -13.12
CA THR A 230 -13.36 18.75 -11.65
C THR A 230 -13.02 17.37 -11.09
N SER A 231 -13.53 16.31 -11.73
CA SER A 231 -13.32 14.93 -11.28
C SER A 231 -11.85 14.50 -11.44
N ALA A 232 -11.22 14.89 -12.55
CA ALA A 232 -9.80 14.63 -12.83
C ALA A 232 -8.88 15.36 -11.86
N GLY A 233 -9.24 16.59 -11.47
CA GLY A 233 -8.54 17.37 -10.45
C GLY A 233 -8.59 16.68 -9.09
N LYS A 234 -9.79 16.27 -8.64
CA LYS A 234 -9.96 15.52 -7.38
C LYS A 234 -9.20 14.20 -7.36
N LEU A 235 -9.23 13.45 -8.47
CA LEU A 235 -8.45 12.22 -8.59
C LEU A 235 -6.94 12.50 -8.46
N SER A 236 -6.44 13.54 -9.15
CA SER A 236 -5.02 13.90 -9.07
C SER A 236 -4.60 14.29 -7.65
N GLU A 237 -5.39 15.14 -6.99
CA GLU A 237 -5.14 15.57 -5.61
C GLU A 237 -5.17 14.38 -4.63
N GLY A 238 -6.18 13.51 -4.74
CA GLY A 238 -6.27 12.30 -3.93
C GLY A 238 -5.09 11.36 -4.12
N LEU A 239 -4.61 11.19 -5.36
CA LEU A 239 -3.41 10.40 -5.67
C LEU A 239 -2.12 11.07 -5.15
N ASP A 240 -2.05 12.40 -5.09
CA ASP A 240 -0.93 13.12 -4.49
C ASP A 240 -0.86 12.92 -2.98
N LEU A 241 -2.01 13.02 -2.30
CA LEU A 241 -2.12 12.72 -0.87
C LEU A 241 -1.76 11.26 -0.60
N LEU A 242 -2.32 10.33 -1.36
CA LEU A 242 -2.04 8.90 -1.18
C LEU A 242 -0.57 8.56 -1.45
N ALA A 243 0.07 9.20 -2.44
CA ALA A 243 1.50 9.01 -2.70
C ALA A 243 2.36 9.42 -1.49
N LYS A 244 2.05 10.56 -0.87
CA LYS A 244 2.77 11.05 0.34
C LYS A 244 2.60 10.08 1.51
N GLU A 245 1.40 9.55 1.67
CA GLU A 245 1.10 8.58 2.72
C GLU A 245 1.84 7.25 2.53
N VAL A 246 1.91 6.74 1.28
CA VAL A 246 2.69 5.53 0.97
C VAL A 246 4.19 5.77 1.16
N ASP A 247 4.70 6.93 0.77
CA ASP A 247 6.11 7.31 0.98
C ASP A 247 6.43 7.44 2.47
N SER A 248 5.55 8.08 3.25
CA SER A 248 5.69 8.15 4.72
C SER A 248 5.79 6.76 5.33
N PHE A 249 4.90 5.84 4.94
CA PHE A 249 4.93 4.46 5.42
C PHE A 249 6.22 3.73 5.00
N PHE A 250 6.68 3.92 3.76
CA PHE A 250 7.96 3.39 3.29
C PHE A 250 9.12 3.87 4.17
N GLN A 251 9.17 5.17 4.51
CA GLN A 251 10.22 5.72 5.38
C GLN A 251 10.15 5.16 6.80
N VAL A 252 8.96 4.95 7.36
CA VAL A 252 8.81 4.33 8.69
C VAL A 252 9.37 2.90 8.69
N VAL A 253 9.03 2.09 7.69
CA VAL A 253 9.54 0.72 7.57
C VAL A 253 11.05 0.70 7.37
N LEU A 254 11.57 1.56 6.48
CA LEU A 254 13.00 1.65 6.19
C LEU A 254 13.81 2.09 7.43
N THR A 255 13.38 3.16 8.10
CA THR A 255 14.08 3.65 9.30
C THR A 255 13.98 2.68 10.48
N GLY A 256 12.87 1.94 10.61
CA GLY A 256 12.75 0.85 11.57
C GLY A 256 13.72 -0.29 11.30
N ARG A 257 13.90 -0.66 10.03
CA ARG A 257 14.90 -1.64 9.59
C ARG A 257 16.33 -1.17 9.88
N ASP A 258 16.67 0.06 9.50
CA ASP A 258 18.01 0.61 9.67
C ASP A 258 18.38 0.74 11.15
N ALA A 259 17.42 1.13 12.00
CA ALA A 259 17.63 1.17 13.45
C ALA A 259 18.01 -0.21 14.01
N LEU A 260 17.32 -1.28 13.58
CA LEU A 260 17.66 -2.64 14.01
C LEU A 260 19.08 -3.02 13.54
N LEU A 261 19.41 -2.78 12.27
CA LEU A 261 20.72 -3.09 11.70
C LEU A 261 21.87 -2.34 12.40
N CYS A 262 21.68 -1.07 12.73
CA CYS A 262 22.65 -0.27 13.47
C CYS A 262 22.91 -0.86 14.87
N ASN A 263 21.85 -1.24 15.58
CA ASN A 263 21.98 -1.82 16.92
C ASN A 263 22.68 -3.19 16.90
N LEU A 264 22.47 -4.01 15.85
CA LEU A 264 23.19 -5.29 15.68
C LEU A 264 24.70 -5.11 15.49
N ARG A 265 25.12 -4.08 14.73
CA ARG A 265 26.54 -3.75 14.53
C ARG A 265 27.23 -3.32 15.82
N VAL A 266 26.54 -2.55 16.66
CA VAL A 266 27.08 -2.09 17.96
C VAL A 266 27.21 -3.26 18.94
N GLY A 267 26.23 -4.18 18.97
CA GLY A 267 26.28 -5.38 19.82
C GLY A 267 27.42 -6.35 19.46
N GLY A 268 27.73 -6.50 18.16
CA GLY A 268 28.85 -7.32 17.69
C GLY A 268 30.22 -6.83 18.18
N ASN A 269 30.44 -5.51 18.15
CA ASN A 269 31.69 -4.91 18.61
C ASN A 269 31.94 -5.12 20.11
N ILE A 270 30.89 -5.10 20.95
CA ILE A 270 31.02 -5.31 22.41
C ILE A 270 31.29 -6.79 22.72
N SER A 271 30.62 -7.71 22.02
CA SER A 271 30.84 -9.16 22.18
C SER A 271 32.27 -9.56 21.81
N ASP A 272 32.83 -9.00 20.74
CA ASP A 272 34.21 -9.29 20.34
C ASP A 272 35.23 -8.68 21.33
N GLN A 273 34.96 -7.50 21.89
CA GLN A 273 35.83 -6.88 22.90
C GLN A 273 35.88 -7.72 24.19
N VAL A 274 34.73 -8.16 24.71
CA VAL A 274 34.63 -9.02 25.90
C VAL A 274 35.30 -10.38 25.69
N ARG A 275 35.22 -10.95 24.48
CA ARG A 275 35.88 -12.21 24.12
C ARG A 275 37.39 -12.06 24.00
N THR A 276 37.87 -10.86 23.66
CA THR A 276 39.30 -10.54 23.64
C THR A 276 39.84 -10.41 25.07
N ASP A 277 39.13 -9.71 25.95
CA ASP A 277 39.55 -9.50 27.34
C ASP A 277 39.60 -10.80 28.16
N LEU A 278 38.64 -11.71 27.97
CA LEU A 278 38.63 -13.04 28.62
C LEU A 278 39.78 -13.95 28.15
N ASN A 279 40.29 -13.77 26.92
CA ASN A 279 41.44 -14.54 26.43
C ASN A 279 42.77 -13.99 26.94
N VAL A 280 42.85 -12.72 27.38
CA VAL A 280 44.07 -12.15 27.97
C VAL A 280 44.26 -12.59 29.42
N GLU A 281 43.18 -12.79 30.20
CA GLU A 281 43.28 -13.28 31.59
C GLU A 281 43.59 -14.79 31.70
N GLY A 282 43.43 -15.56 30.64
CA GLY A 282 43.70 -17.01 30.62
C GLY A 282 45.15 -17.40 30.31
N GLN A 283 46.03 -16.46 29.96
CA GLN A 283 47.40 -16.72 29.50
C GLN A 283 48.46 -16.12 30.43
N ALA A 284 48.38 -16.44 31.72
CA ALA A 284 49.52 -16.31 32.62
C ALA A 284 49.46 -17.41 33.68
N VAL A 285 50.12 -18.55 33.42
CA VAL A 285 51.01 -19.30 34.34
C VAL A 285 51.52 -20.53 33.57
N ARG A 286 52.76 -20.47 33.10
CA ARG A 286 53.84 -21.44 33.39
C ARG A 286 55.16 -20.96 32.81
#